data_AF-A0A2E9WQU1-F1
#
_entry.id   AF-A0A2E9WQU1-F1
#
_cell.length_a   1.000
_cell.length_b   1.000
_cell.length_c   1.000
_cell.angle_alpha   90.00
_cell.angle_beta   90.00
_cell.angle_gamma   90.00
#
_symmetry.space_group_name_H-M   'P 1'
#
loop_
_entity.id
_entity.type
_entity.pdbx_description
1 polymer ?
#
loop_
_entity_poly.entity_id
_entity_poly.type
_entity_poly.pdbx_seq_one_letter_code
_entity_poly.pdbx_strand_id
1 'polypeptide(L)'
;MNIVTIYAFGSVIIVSLISLIGVFALSLNQKFLNKSVFLLVSLAVGALFGDAIIHLIPEAFEGIANPASASLLILSGILTFLVLEKFLRWRHAHGHECDTQECQHGIAAQDIKTKPVGSLIVASDSVHNLVDG
;
A
#
# COMPACT_ATOMS: atom_id res chain seq x y z
N MET A 1 -19.01 -8.49 28.26
CA MET A 1 -18.34 -7.80 27.14
C MET A 1 -18.61 -6.32 27.30
N ASN A 2 -17.59 -5.46 27.29
CA ASN A 2 -17.79 -4.03 27.50
C ASN A 2 -18.50 -3.41 26.30
N ILE A 3 -19.32 -2.37 26.53
CA ILE A 3 -20.08 -1.69 25.46
C ILE A 3 -19.17 -1.19 24.33
N VAL A 4 -17.96 -0.72 24.68
CA VAL A 4 -16.92 -0.29 23.74
C VAL A 4 -16.49 -1.44 22.82
N THR A 5 -16.27 -2.63 23.40
CA THR A 5 -15.87 -3.82 22.64
C THR A 5 -16.97 -4.26 21.67
N ILE A 6 -18.24 -4.16 22.09
CA ILE A 6 -19.39 -4.47 21.22
C ILE A 6 -19.45 -3.49 20.05
N TYR A 7 -19.28 -2.19 20.29
CA TYR A 7 -19.26 -1.19 19.22
C TYR A 7 -18.06 -1.36 18.29
N ALA A 8 -16.86 -1.66 18.82
CA ALA A 8 -15.67 -1.90 18.01
C ALA A 8 -15.83 -3.10 17.08
N PHE A 9 -16.30 -4.25 17.58
CA PHE A 9 -16.54 -5.40 16.71
C PHE A 9 -17.70 -5.15 15.73
N GLY A 10 -18.74 -4.43 16.17
CA GLY A 10 -19.85 -4.03 15.30
C GLY A 10 -19.41 -3.12 14.15
N SER A 11 -18.56 -2.12 14.43
CA SER A 11 -18.06 -1.19 13.41
C SER A 11 -17.17 -1.92 12.39
N VAL A 12 -16.26 -2.78 12.85
CA VAL A 12 -15.38 -3.56 11.95
C VAL A 12 -16.21 -4.42 10.99
N ILE A 13 -17.27 -5.10 11.47
CA ILE A 13 -18.15 -5.90 10.62
C ILE A 13 -18.88 -5.01 9.59
N ILE A 14 -19.43 -3.88 10.02
CA ILE A 14 -20.15 -2.96 9.13
C ILE A 14 -19.22 -2.38 8.06
N VAL A 15 -18.05 -1.89 8.44
CA VAL A 15 -17.05 -1.34 7.52
C VAL A 15 -16.59 -2.41 6.52
N SER A 16 -16.35 -3.63 6.99
CA SER A 16 -16.00 -4.77 6.12
C SER A 16 -17.08 -5.08 5.08
N LEU A 17 -18.36 -5.03 5.46
CA LEU A 17 -19.48 -5.23 4.52
C LEU A 17 -19.58 -4.11 3.50
N ILE A 18 -19.35 -2.86 3.90
CA ILE A 18 -19.33 -1.70 3.00
C ILE A 18 -18.19 -1.82 1.98
N SER A 19 -17.02 -2.31 2.40
CA SER A 19 -15.87 -2.56 1.51
C SER A 19 -16.24 -3.49 0.34
N LEU A 20 -17.18 -4.43 0.53
CA LEU A 20 -17.63 -5.35 -0.53
C LEU A 20 -18.29 -4.64 -1.72
N ILE A 21 -18.79 -3.41 -1.54
CA ILE A 21 -19.28 -2.57 -2.66
C ILE A 21 -18.17 -2.33 -3.69
N GLY A 22 -16.90 -2.37 -3.28
CA GLY A 22 -15.75 -2.28 -4.18
C GLY A 22 -15.73 -3.36 -5.28
N VAL A 23 -16.41 -4.49 -5.10
CA VAL A 23 -16.54 -5.53 -6.14
C VAL A 23 -17.21 -4.99 -7.41
N PHE A 24 -18.12 -4.01 -7.30
CA PHE A 24 -18.73 -3.37 -8.48
C PHE A 24 -17.71 -2.63 -9.34
N ALA A 25 -16.54 -2.26 -8.80
CA ALA A 25 -15.46 -1.67 -9.59
C ALA A 25 -14.97 -2.62 -10.70
N LEU A 26 -15.08 -3.94 -10.51
CA LEU A 26 -14.74 -4.94 -11.54
C LEU A 26 -15.65 -4.87 -12.76
N SER A 27 -16.85 -4.30 -12.62
CA SER A 27 -17.78 -4.09 -13.74
C SER A 27 -17.49 -2.82 -14.55
N LEU A 28 -16.54 -1.98 -14.12
CA LEU A 28 -16.19 -0.73 -14.81
C LEU A 28 -15.13 -0.96 -15.89
N ASN A 29 -15.08 -0.08 -16.88
CA ASN A 29 -14.10 -0.17 -17.96
C ASN A 29 -12.67 0.11 -17.45
N GLN A 30 -11.71 -0.71 -17.91
CA GLN A 30 -10.28 -0.58 -17.59
C GLN A 30 -9.71 0.83 -17.80
N LYS A 31 -10.14 1.55 -18.85
CA LYS A 31 -9.68 2.92 -19.13
C LYS A 31 -10.07 3.89 -18.02
N PHE A 32 -11.27 3.74 -17.49
CA PHE A 32 -11.76 4.56 -16.38
C PHE A 32 -11.01 4.19 -15.09
N LEU A 33 -10.91 2.90 -14.77
CA LEU A 33 -10.20 2.42 -13.58
C LEU A 33 -8.75 2.89 -13.56
N ASN A 34 -8.00 2.77 -14.67
CA ASN A 34 -6.60 3.19 -14.72
C ASN A 34 -6.44 4.69 -14.44
N LYS A 35 -7.32 5.54 -14.98
CA LYS A 35 -7.28 6.98 -14.74
C LYS A 35 -7.65 7.33 -13.30
N SER A 36 -8.67 6.66 -12.75
CA SER A 36 -9.13 6.87 -11.38
C SER A 36 -8.08 6.42 -10.37
N VAL A 37 -7.48 5.24 -10.53
CA VAL A 37 -6.42 4.74 -9.65
C VAL A 37 -5.23 5.70 -9.63
N PHE A 38 -4.79 6.18 -10.80
CA PHE A 38 -3.69 7.15 -10.87
C PHE A 38 -4.02 8.44 -10.07
N LEU A 39 -5.22 8.98 -10.24
CA LEU A 39 -5.65 10.19 -9.55
C LEU A 39 -5.80 9.97 -8.04
N LEU A 40 -6.45 8.87 -7.63
CA LEU A 40 -6.68 8.54 -6.22
C LEU A 40 -5.38 8.26 -5.48
N VAL A 41 -4.44 7.51 -6.10
CA VAL A 41 -3.12 7.26 -5.51
C VAL A 41 -2.32 8.56 -5.39
N SER A 42 -2.36 9.42 -6.42
CA SER A 42 -1.68 10.73 -6.36
C SER A 42 -2.26 11.62 -5.25
N LEU A 43 -3.58 11.63 -5.10
CA LEU A 43 -4.28 12.35 -4.03
C LEU A 43 -3.89 11.79 -2.65
N ALA A 44 -3.92 10.46 -2.47
CA ALA A 44 -3.58 9.81 -1.21
C ALA A 44 -2.13 10.08 -0.80
N VAL A 45 -1.18 9.96 -1.73
CA VAL A 45 0.23 10.27 -1.48
C VAL A 45 0.40 11.73 -1.09
N GLY A 46 -0.26 12.66 -1.80
CA GLY A 46 -0.21 14.08 -1.48
C GLY A 46 -0.83 14.42 -0.11
N ALA A 47 -1.99 13.84 0.21
CA ALA A 47 -2.69 14.07 1.47
C ALA A 47 -1.90 13.52 2.67
N LEU A 48 -1.42 12.28 2.60
CA LEU A 48 -0.64 11.67 3.68
C LEU A 48 0.73 12.33 3.86
N PHE A 49 1.38 12.72 2.77
CA PHE A 49 2.65 13.46 2.86
C PHE A 49 2.45 14.87 3.45
N GLY A 50 1.37 15.55 3.04
CA GLY A 50 0.98 16.84 3.61
C GLY A 50 0.66 16.74 5.10
N ASP A 51 -0.13 15.73 5.49
CA ASP A 51 -0.49 15.48 6.89
C ASP A 51 0.73 15.16 7.75
N ALA A 52 1.64 14.32 7.23
CA ALA A 52 2.90 14.01 7.90
C ALA A 52 3.74 15.27 8.18
N ILE A 53 3.88 16.17 7.20
CA ILE A 53 4.72 17.38 7.35
C ILE A 53 4.04 18.47 8.17
N ILE A 54 2.75 18.73 7.93
CA ILE A 54 2.06 19.89 8.48
C ILE A 54 1.49 19.60 9.88
N HIS A 55 1.08 18.37 10.16
CA HIS A 55 0.51 17.99 11.45
C HIS A 55 1.43 17.06 12.24
N LEU A 56 1.70 15.85 11.74
CA LEU A 56 2.30 14.79 12.56
C LEU A 56 3.73 15.10 13.02
N ILE A 57 4.58 15.62 12.12
CA ILE A 57 5.97 15.94 12.46
C ILE A 57 6.03 17.09 13.48
N PRO A 58 5.39 18.26 13.25
CA PRO A 58 5.35 19.33 14.26
C PRO A 58 4.81 18.86 15.61
N GLU A 59 3.69 18.13 15.60
CA GLU A 59 3.08 17.59 16.82
C GLU A 59 4.02 16.63 17.56
N ALA A 60 4.78 15.80 16.85
CA ALA A 60 5.79 14.93 17.46
C ALA A 60 6.92 15.71 18.14
N PHE A 61 7.35 16.84 17.57
CA PHE A 61 8.37 17.70 18.18
C PHE A 61 7.85 18.51 19.37
N GLU A 62 6.56 18.81 19.42
CA GLU A 62 5.91 19.47 20.57
C GLU A 62 5.58 18.49 21.70
N GLY A 63 5.17 17.25 21.36
CA GLY A 63 4.72 16.25 22.33
C GLY A 63 5.83 15.42 22.98
N ILE A 64 7.02 15.32 22.35
CA ILE A 64 8.14 14.53 22.86
C ILE A 64 9.14 15.42 23.58
N ALA A 65 9.41 15.14 24.86
CA ALA A 65 10.32 15.93 25.70
C ALA A 65 11.76 16.02 25.17
N ASN A 66 12.21 15.03 24.39
CA ASN A 66 13.53 15.03 23.75
C ASN A 66 13.38 15.05 22.21
N PRO A 67 13.74 16.14 21.52
CA PRO A 67 13.61 16.26 20.07
C PRO A 67 14.49 15.25 19.29
N ALA A 68 15.58 14.76 19.90
CA ALA A 68 16.38 13.70 19.30
C ALA A 68 15.58 12.40 19.16
N SER A 69 14.70 12.09 20.12
CA SER A 69 13.84 10.90 20.06
C SER A 69 12.82 10.99 18.92
N ALA A 70 12.20 12.15 18.73
CA ALA A 70 11.29 12.39 17.59
C ALA A 70 12.01 12.17 16.25
N SER A 71 13.21 12.74 16.12
CA SER A 71 14.06 12.59 14.93
C SER A 71 14.46 11.14 14.67
N LEU A 72 14.82 10.39 15.72
CA LEU A 72 15.15 8.97 15.61
C LEU A 72 13.96 8.10 15.22
N LEU A 73 12.75 8.40 15.71
CA LEU A 73 11.53 7.67 15.33
C LEU A 73 11.17 7.91 13.86
N ILE A 74 11.25 9.17 13.39
CA ILE A 74 11.05 9.51 11.98
C ILE A 74 12.06 8.77 11.11
N LEU A 75 13.35 8.82 11.48
CA LEU A 75 14.41 8.13 10.75
C LEU A 75 14.18 6.61 10.73
N SER A 76 13.80 6.03 11.88
CA SER A 76 13.48 4.60 11.99
C SER A 76 12.32 4.21 11.08
N GLY A 77 11.28 5.04 10.99
CA GLY A 77 10.16 4.83 10.05
C GLY A 77 10.64 4.81 8.60
N ILE A 78 11.41 5.82 8.18
CA ILE A 78 11.97 5.91 6.82
C ILE A 78 12.84 4.68 6.51
N LEU A 79 13.73 4.29 7.43
CA LEU A 79 14.61 3.12 7.25
C LEU A 79 13.81 1.82 7.17
N THR A 80 12.76 1.67 7.97
CA THR A 80 11.88 0.50 7.93
C THR A 80 11.20 0.37 6.58
N PHE A 81 10.64 1.46 6.04
CA PHE A 81 10.03 1.47 4.70
C PHE A 81 11.07 1.26 3.60
N LEU A 82 12.31 1.76 3.74
CA LEU A 82 13.40 1.49 2.82
C LEU A 82 13.75 -0.01 2.78
N VAL A 83 13.85 -0.65 3.94
CA VAL A 83 14.10 -2.11 4.04
C VAL A 83 12.95 -2.89 3.42
N LEU A 84 11.70 -2.51 3.72
CA LEU A 84 10.51 -3.12 3.12
C LEU A 84 10.56 -3.01 1.58
N GLU A 85 10.87 -1.83 1.06
CA GLU A 85 10.99 -1.57 -0.38
C GLU A 85 12.10 -2.44 -1.03
N LYS A 86 13.24 -2.63 -0.35
CA LYS A 86 14.30 -3.54 -0.82
C LYS A 86 13.87 -4.99 -0.78
N PHE A 87 13.19 -5.44 0.26
CA PHE A 87 12.67 -6.80 0.37
C PHE A 87 11.66 -7.11 -0.75
N LEU A 88 10.72 -6.19 -1.01
CA LEU A 88 9.74 -6.33 -2.07
C LEU A 88 10.39 -6.40 -3.46
N ARG A 89 11.36 -5.53 -3.75
CA ARG A 89 12.11 -5.60 -5.02
C ARG A 89 12.99 -6.84 -5.14
N TRP A 90 13.57 -7.32 -4.03
CA TRP A 90 14.43 -8.51 -4.05
C TRP A 90 13.66 -9.75 -4.50
N ARG A 91 12.42 -9.92 -4.05
CA ARG A 91 11.52 -10.98 -4.54
C ARG A 91 11.24 -10.88 -6.04
N HIS A 92 11.27 -9.68 -6.62
CA HIS A 92 11.05 -9.47 -8.05
C HIS A 92 12.30 -9.65 -8.93
N ALA A 93 13.51 -9.64 -8.34
CA ALA A 93 14.76 -9.84 -9.08
C ALA A 93 15.05 -11.34 -9.37
N HIS A 94 14.56 -12.26 -8.54
CA HIS A 94 14.75 -13.71 -8.69
C HIS A 94 13.84 -14.39 -9.73
N GLY A 95 13.26 -13.63 -10.66
CA GLY A 95 12.36 -14.14 -11.71
C GLY A 95 12.89 -14.02 -13.14
N HIS A 96 14.11 -13.50 -13.33
CA HIS A 96 14.71 -13.29 -14.66
C HIS A 96 16.22 -13.61 -14.65
N GLU A 97 16.56 -14.88 -14.45
CA GLU A 97 17.76 -15.46 -15.08
C GLU A 97 17.28 -16.24 -16.31
N CYS A 98 16.97 -15.52 -17.39
CA CYS A 98 17.06 -16.07 -18.74
C CYS A 98 18.34 -15.48 -19.33
N ASP A 99 19.44 -16.12 -18.94
CA ASP A 99 20.78 -15.85 -19.42
C ASP A 99 20.97 -16.66 -20.72
N THR A 100 20.48 -16.15 -21.86
CA THR A 100 20.95 -16.54 -23.20
C THR A 100 20.39 -15.60 -24.26
N GLN A 101 21.29 -15.07 -25.10
CA GLN A 101 21.03 -14.33 -26.34
C GLN A 101 20.33 -15.20 -27.41
N GLU A 102 19.11 -15.69 -27.18
CA GLU A 102 18.33 -16.39 -28.22
C GLU A 102 16.83 -16.14 -28.04
N CYS A 103 16.37 -14.90 -28.20
CA CYS A 103 14.94 -14.59 -28.31
C CYS A 103 14.71 -13.46 -29.33
N GLN A 104 15.25 -13.64 -30.52
CA GLN A 104 14.78 -12.97 -31.72
C GLN A 104 14.22 -14.07 -32.64
N HIS A 105 12.94 -13.96 -32.99
CA HIS A 105 12.09 -14.81 -33.85
C HIS A 105 11.06 -15.67 -33.12
N GLY A 106 9.78 -15.28 -33.26
CA GLY A 106 8.64 -16.16 -32.99
C GLY A 106 7.35 -15.41 -32.65
N ILE A 107 6.50 -15.19 -33.66
CA ILE A 107 5.09 -14.85 -33.47
C ILE A 107 4.39 -16.08 -32.89
N ALA A 108 3.89 -16.01 -31.64
CA ALA A 108 2.68 -16.67 -31.10
C ALA A 108 2.75 -16.75 -29.56
N ALA A 109 1.62 -16.46 -28.91
CA ALA A 109 1.38 -16.44 -27.46
C ALA A 109 1.99 -15.24 -26.70
N GLN A 110 1.18 -14.19 -26.52
CA GLN A 110 1.35 -13.23 -25.42
C GLN A 110 1.15 -13.98 -24.10
N ASP A 111 2.23 -14.54 -23.57
CA ASP A 111 2.30 -14.98 -22.18
C ASP A 111 2.27 -13.72 -21.31
N ILE A 112 1.08 -13.33 -20.85
CA ILE A 112 0.90 -12.31 -19.82
C ILE A 112 1.41 -12.94 -18.53
N LYS A 113 2.74 -12.97 -18.36
CA LYS A 113 3.38 -13.19 -17.07
C LYS A 113 2.93 -12.05 -16.15
N THR A 114 1.86 -12.30 -15.41
CA THR A 114 1.37 -11.41 -14.37
C THR A 114 2.50 -11.26 -13.36
N LYS A 115 3.15 -10.10 -13.39
CA LYS A 115 4.08 -9.72 -12.31
C LYS A 115 3.33 -9.92 -10.98
N PRO A 116 3.98 -10.39 -9.90
CA PRO A 116 3.30 -10.65 -8.62
C PRO A 116 2.93 -9.37 -7.86
N VAL A 117 2.43 -8.36 -8.57
CA VAL A 117 1.91 -7.09 -8.05
C VAL A 117 0.56 -7.29 -7.39
N GLY A 118 -0.26 -8.25 -7.85
CA GLY A 118 -1.58 -8.52 -7.27
C GLY A 118 -1.50 -8.95 -5.80
N SER A 119 -0.63 -9.92 -5.48
CA SER A 119 -0.44 -10.38 -4.09
C SER A 119 0.14 -9.29 -3.19
N LEU A 120 1.01 -8.43 -3.73
CA LEU A 120 1.55 -7.30 -2.99
C LEU A 120 0.47 -6.26 -2.68
N ILE A 121 -0.38 -5.93 -3.66
CA ILE A 121 -1.49 -5.00 -3.47
C ILE A 121 -2.44 -5.51 -2.39
N VAL A 122 -2.84 -6.79 -2.43
CA VAL A 122 -3.74 -7.37 -1.41
C VAL A 122 -3.09 -7.41 -0.03
N ALA A 123 -1.79 -7.72 0.07
CA ALA A 123 -1.08 -7.71 1.35
C ALA A 123 -1.01 -6.29 1.95
N SER A 124 -0.66 -5.29 1.14
CA SER A 124 -0.64 -3.90 1.56
C SER A 124 -2.03 -3.39 1.98
N ASP A 125 -3.07 -3.73 1.20
CA ASP A 125 -4.46 -3.40 1.52
C ASP A 125 -4.92 -4.03 2.84
N SER A 126 -4.52 -5.29 3.09
CA SER A 126 -4.83 -5.99 4.36
C SER A 126 -4.18 -5.31 5.56
N VAL A 127 -2.91 -4.90 5.45
CA VAL A 127 -2.21 -4.18 6.52
C VAL A 127 -2.86 -2.82 6.76
N HIS A 128 -3.22 -2.10 5.71
CA HIS A 128 -3.83 -0.79 5.81
C HIS A 128 -5.22 -0.86 6.47
N ASN A 129 -6.06 -1.81 6.02
CA ASN A 129 -7.38 -2.07 6.62
C ASN A 129 -7.30 -2.56 8.08
N LEU A 130 -6.17 -3.12 8.52
CA LEU A 130 -5.96 -3.53 9.91
C LEU A 130 -5.52 -2.36 10.80
N VAL A 131 -4.73 -1.43 10.27
CA VAL A 131 -4.19 -0.29 11.02
C VAL A 131 -5.21 0.86 11.09
N ASP A 132 -5.96 1.09 10.01
CA ASP A 132 -6.96 2.16 9.91
C ASP A 132 -8.38 1.69 10.27
N GLY A 133 -8.55 0.39 10.57
CA GLY A 133 -9.82 -0.28 10.89
C GLY A 133 -10.30 -0.16 12.33
#